data_AF-A0A226EAY9-F1
#
_entry.id   AF-A0A226EAY9-F1
#
_cell.length_a   1.000
_cell.length_b   1.000
_cell.length_c   1.000
_cell.angle_alpha   90.00
_cell.angle_beta   90.00
_cell.angle_gamma   90.00
#
_symmetry.space_group_name_H-M   'P 1'
#
loop_
_entity.id
_entity.type
_entity.pdbx_description
1 polymer ?
#
loop_
_entity_poly.entity_id
_entity_poly.type
_entity_poly.pdbx_seq_one_letter_code
_entity_poly.pdbx_strand_id
1 'polypeptide(L)'
;MKHDAATFHAFRGAIMKQLKLNHPRMQKIIYISDGTAAQYKNTSNLLNLLFHFEDYGIHVEWHFTETSHGKNTSDAMSAVVKRFIRLASLKGELITNPRAMFDVAERNLTTEKLRFFYVPKKEVDLVRQAVVDVTRWSKQSLELRRCMDLSP
;
A
#
# COMPACT_ATOMS: atom_id res chain seq x y z
N MET A 1 -8.00 -6.55 11.98
CA MET A 1 -7.86 -6.01 10.60
C MET A 1 -7.53 -7.20 9.70
N LYS A 2 -8.12 -7.31 8.51
CA LYS A 2 -7.83 -8.43 7.60
C LYS A 2 -6.66 -8.07 6.68
N HIS A 3 -5.77 -9.00 6.42
CA HIS A 3 -4.71 -8.84 5.41
C HIS A 3 -5.28 -9.17 4.03
N ASP A 4 -6.02 -8.23 3.45
CA ASP A 4 -6.68 -8.38 2.14
C ASP A 4 -6.37 -7.22 1.17
N ALA A 5 -6.73 -7.41 -0.10
CA ALA A 5 -6.49 -6.42 -1.16
C ALA A 5 -7.20 -5.08 -0.89
N ALA A 6 -8.40 -5.11 -0.29
CA ALA A 6 -9.15 -3.91 0.09
C ALA A 6 -8.37 -3.05 1.11
N THR A 7 -7.76 -3.69 2.10
CA THR A 7 -6.91 -3.00 3.08
C THR A 7 -5.70 -2.36 2.43
N PHE A 8 -5.03 -3.06 1.52
CA PHE A 8 -3.91 -2.49 0.76
C PHE A 8 -4.35 -1.30 -0.10
N HIS A 9 -5.50 -1.40 -0.76
CA HIS A 9 -6.06 -0.33 -1.57
C HIS A 9 -6.39 0.92 -0.74
N ALA A 10 -6.96 0.76 0.46
CA ALA A 10 -7.25 1.86 1.37
C ALA A 10 -5.98 2.60 1.79
N PHE A 11 -4.94 1.87 2.19
CA PHE A 11 -3.64 2.46 2.56
C PHE A 11 -2.98 3.18 1.37
N ARG A 12 -2.99 2.56 0.18
CA ARG A 12 -2.46 3.20 -1.03
C ARG A 12 -3.21 4.49 -1.35
N GLY A 13 -4.54 4.47 -1.26
CA GLY A 13 -5.37 5.66 -1.51
C GLY A 13 -5.00 6.84 -0.61
N ALA A 14 -4.77 6.57 0.68
CA ALA A 14 -4.31 7.59 1.63
C ALA A 14 -2.95 8.18 1.23
N ILE A 15 -1.98 7.33 0.84
CA ILE A 15 -0.66 7.78 0.37
C ILE A 15 -0.79 8.60 -0.92
N MET A 16 -1.56 8.11 -1.90
CA MET A 16 -1.75 8.77 -3.19
C MET A 16 -2.38 10.17 -3.04
N LYS A 17 -3.39 10.31 -2.18
CA LYS A 17 -3.99 11.61 -1.86
C LYS A 17 -2.94 12.61 -1.39
N GLN A 18 -2.04 12.16 -0.50
CA GLN A 18 -0.98 13.00 0.06
C GLN A 18 0.13 13.30 -0.95
N LEU A 19 0.51 12.34 -1.79
CA LEU A 19 1.48 12.56 -2.85
C LEU A 19 0.98 13.60 -3.87
N LYS A 20 -0.30 13.52 -4.27
CA LYS A 20 -0.90 14.49 -5.20
C LYS A 20 -0.97 15.89 -4.59
N LEU A 21 -1.29 16.00 -3.30
CA LEU A 21 -1.33 17.28 -2.60
C LEU A 21 0.06 17.93 -2.52
N ASN A 22 1.08 17.14 -2.16
CA ASN A 22 2.44 17.64 -1.96
C ASN A 22 3.21 17.83 -3.27
N HIS A 23 2.85 17.08 -4.32
CA HIS A 23 3.53 17.07 -5.62
C HIS A 23 2.50 17.14 -6.77
N PRO A 24 1.82 18.28 -6.97
CA PRO A 24 0.73 18.40 -7.96
C PRO A 24 1.20 18.23 -9.41
N ARG A 25 2.51 18.39 -9.67
CA ARG A 25 3.12 18.20 -11.00
C ARG A 25 3.69 16.80 -11.21
N MET A 26 3.48 15.87 -10.29
CA MET A 26 3.96 14.49 -10.43
C MET A 26 3.26 13.80 -11.59
N GLN A 27 4.03 13.32 -12.56
CA GLN A 27 3.50 12.69 -13.78
C GLN A 27 3.55 11.16 -13.74
N LYS A 28 4.48 10.61 -12.93
CA LYS A 28 4.78 9.18 -12.92
C LYS A 28 5.13 8.68 -11.53
N ILE A 29 4.70 7.47 -11.21
CA ILE A 29 5.09 6.70 -10.02
C ILE A 29 5.80 5.42 -10.46
N ILE A 30 6.86 5.07 -9.74
CA ILE A 30 7.59 3.82 -9.95
C ILE A 30 7.43 2.98 -8.68
N TYR A 31 6.71 1.87 -8.79
CA TYR A 31 6.63 0.86 -7.74
C TYR A 31 7.77 -0.14 -7.91
N ILE A 32 8.39 -0.52 -6.80
CA ILE A 32 9.42 -1.54 -6.75
C ILE A 32 8.98 -2.58 -5.72
N SER A 33 8.95 -3.84 -6.10
CA SER A 33 8.54 -4.96 -5.22
C SER A 33 9.45 -6.17 -5.39
N ASP A 34 9.39 -7.10 -4.45
CA ASP A 34 10.15 -8.35 -4.55
C ASP A 34 9.56 -9.23 -5.66
N GLY A 35 10.38 -9.87 -6.47
CA GLY A 35 9.91 -10.73 -7.57
C GLY A 35 9.53 -12.14 -7.15
N THR A 36 9.33 -12.39 -5.85
CA THR A 36 8.72 -13.64 -5.41
C THR A 36 7.40 -13.88 -6.14
N ALA A 37 7.11 -15.14 -6.49
CA ALA A 37 5.95 -15.49 -7.30
C ALA A 37 4.62 -14.97 -6.73
N ALA A 38 4.50 -14.90 -5.40
CA ALA A 38 3.31 -14.38 -4.71
C ALA A 38 3.07 -12.88 -4.94
N GLN A 39 4.11 -12.10 -5.21
CA GLN A 39 4.03 -10.66 -5.49
C GLN A 39 3.97 -10.40 -7.00
N TYR A 40 4.82 -11.07 -7.78
CA TYR A 40 4.89 -10.92 -9.23
C TYR A 40 3.63 -11.42 -9.94
N LYS A 41 3.12 -12.61 -9.59
CA LYS A 41 1.94 -13.21 -10.23
C LYS A 41 0.61 -12.77 -9.61
N ASN A 42 0.62 -11.66 -8.84
CA ASN A 42 -0.57 -11.20 -8.15
C ASN A 42 -1.50 -10.43 -9.09
N THR A 43 -2.67 -11.00 -9.41
CA THR A 43 -3.68 -10.37 -10.26
C THR A 43 -4.14 -9.02 -9.74
N SER A 44 -4.15 -8.82 -8.43
CA SER A 44 -4.55 -7.53 -7.85
C SER A 44 -3.52 -6.45 -8.13
N ASN A 45 -2.22 -6.77 -8.10
CA ASN A 45 -1.17 -5.83 -8.48
C ASN A 45 -1.26 -5.47 -9.97
N LEU A 46 -1.56 -6.45 -10.83
CA LEU A 46 -1.77 -6.20 -12.25
C LEU A 46 -2.98 -5.29 -12.51
N LEU A 47 -4.13 -5.59 -11.90
CA LEU A 47 -5.33 -4.75 -12.02
C LEU A 47 -5.07 -3.32 -11.52
N ASN A 48 -4.36 -3.21 -10.41
CA ASN A 48 -3.93 -1.93 -9.86
C ASN A 48 -3.04 -1.14 -10.84
N LEU A 49 -2.15 -1.80 -11.58
CA LEU A 49 -1.31 -1.17 -12.60
C LEU A 49 -2.16 -0.67 -13.78
N LEU A 50 -3.05 -1.51 -14.29
CA LEU A 50 -3.89 -1.20 -15.46
C LEU A 50 -4.81 -0.02 -15.22
N PHE A 51 -5.42 0.07 -14.03
CA PHE A 51 -6.39 1.11 -13.69
C PHE A 51 -5.80 2.33 -12.99
N HIS A 52 -4.48 2.36 -12.75
CA HIS A 52 -3.85 3.42 -12.00
C HIS A 52 -4.08 4.82 -12.59
N PHE A 53 -4.03 4.93 -13.92
CA PHE A 53 -4.26 6.21 -14.59
C PHE A 53 -5.72 6.65 -14.49
N GLU A 54 -6.68 5.74 -14.58
CA GLU A 54 -8.10 6.07 -14.40
C GLU A 54 -8.37 6.49 -12.94
N ASP A 55 -7.80 5.78 -11.97
CA ASP A 55 -8.04 6.03 -10.55
C ASP A 55 -7.33 7.31 -10.04
N TYR A 56 -6.15 7.63 -10.58
CA TYR A 56 -5.31 8.70 -10.05
C TYR A 56 -4.84 9.75 -11.07
N GLY A 57 -5.05 9.56 -12.36
CA GLY A 57 -4.56 10.46 -13.43
C GLY A 57 -3.03 10.52 -13.52
N ILE A 58 -2.33 9.49 -13.07
CA ILE A 58 -0.87 9.43 -12.98
C ILE A 58 -0.38 8.15 -13.65
N HIS A 59 0.65 8.25 -14.49
CA HIS A 59 1.28 7.09 -15.11
C HIS A 59 2.06 6.27 -14.07
N VAL A 60 2.15 4.97 -14.30
CA VAL A 60 2.79 4.06 -13.35
C VAL A 60 3.65 3.04 -14.06
N GLU A 61 4.77 2.69 -13.43
CA GLU A 61 5.54 1.49 -13.73
C GLU A 61 5.67 0.65 -12.46
N TRP A 62 5.76 -0.66 -12.63
CA TRP A 62 5.98 -1.59 -11.53
C TRP A 62 7.09 -2.55 -11.89
N HIS A 63 8.20 -2.43 -11.17
CA HIS A 63 9.39 -3.25 -11.34
C HIS A 63 9.47 -4.29 -10.22
N PHE A 64 9.91 -5.50 -10.57
CA PHE A 64 10.08 -6.60 -9.64
C PHE A 64 11.56 -6.99 -9.59
N THR A 65 12.13 -7.06 -8.39
CA THR A 65 13.53 -7.50 -8.18
C THR A 65 13.64 -9.02 -8.22
N GLU A 66 14.84 -9.57 -8.17
CA GLU A 66 14.99 -11.01 -7.91
C GLU A 66 14.38 -11.41 -6.56
N THR A 67 13.91 -12.67 -6.48
CA THR A 67 13.28 -13.20 -5.26
C THR A 67 14.25 -13.12 -4.08
N SER A 68 13.75 -12.69 -2.92
CA SER A 68 14.52 -12.50 -1.67
C SER A 68 15.54 -11.36 -1.70
N HIS A 69 15.63 -10.60 -2.79
CA HIS A 69 16.48 -9.42 -2.91
C HIS A 69 15.68 -8.11 -2.78
N GLY A 70 14.36 -8.19 -2.61
CA GLY A 70 13.50 -7.03 -2.40
C GLY A 70 13.67 -6.29 -1.07
N LYS A 71 14.66 -6.67 -0.23
CA LYS A 71 15.00 -5.91 0.98
C LYS A 71 15.48 -4.54 0.57
N ASN A 72 14.68 -3.53 0.85
CA ASN A 72 14.94 -2.18 0.39
C ASN A 72 15.03 -1.21 1.57
N THR A 73 15.27 0.07 1.28
CA THR A 73 15.37 1.12 2.30
C THR A 73 14.10 1.20 3.17
N SER A 74 12.92 0.83 2.64
CA SER A 74 11.67 0.83 3.41
C SER A 74 11.68 -0.22 4.53
N ASP A 75 12.33 -1.37 4.32
CA ASP A 75 12.46 -2.40 5.36
C ASP A 75 13.30 -1.89 6.53
N ALA A 76 14.42 -1.24 6.23
CA ALA A 76 15.29 -0.61 7.24
C ALA A 76 14.54 0.47 8.03
N MET A 77 13.79 1.34 7.34
CA MET A 77 12.95 2.35 7.98
C MET A 77 11.89 1.72 8.88
N SER A 78 11.21 0.67 8.40
CA SER A 78 10.20 -0.04 9.19
C SER A 78 10.80 -0.71 10.43
N ALA A 79 12.02 -1.23 10.33
CA ALA A 79 12.74 -1.86 11.45
C ALA A 79 13.10 -0.81 12.51
N VAL A 80 13.54 0.38 12.12
CA VAL A 80 13.81 1.50 13.04
C VAL A 80 12.54 1.91 13.78
N VAL A 81 11.42 2.10 13.07
CA VAL A 81 10.13 2.46 13.69
C VAL A 81 9.68 1.37 14.66
N LYS A 82 9.70 0.09 14.25
CA LYS A 82 9.33 -1.05 15.11
C LYS A 82 10.21 -1.12 16.36
N ARG A 83 11.52 -0.95 16.21
CA ARG A 83 12.47 -0.94 17.33
C ARG A 83 12.18 0.20 18.29
N PHE A 84 11.92 1.40 17.77
CA PHE A 84 11.56 2.55 18.59
C PHE A 84 10.29 2.30 19.40
N ILE A 85 9.21 1.86 18.75
CA ILE A 85 7.92 1.57 19.40
C ILE A 85 8.08 0.49 20.48
N ARG A 86 8.83 -0.57 20.20
CA ARG A 86 9.14 -1.61 21.19
C ARG A 86 9.86 -1.04 22.41
N LEU A 87 10.86 -0.19 22.20
CA LEU A 87 11.61 0.42 23.31
C LEU A 87 10.76 1.41 24.10
N ALA A 88 9.90 2.19 23.44
CA ALA A 88 8.95 3.08 24.11
C ALA A 88 8.01 2.28 25.03
N SER A 89 7.46 1.17 24.52
CA SER A 89 6.61 0.28 25.33
C SER A 89 7.35 -0.31 26.53
N LEU A 90 8.60 -0.76 26.35
CA LEU A 90 9.43 -1.26 27.46
C LEU A 90 9.76 -0.19 28.51
N LYS A 91 9.75 1.09 28.14
CA LYS A 91 9.96 2.23 29.05
C LYS A 91 8.68 2.67 29.75
N GLY A 92 7.54 2.01 29.51
CA GLY A 92 6.27 2.28 30.18
C GLY A 92 5.20 2.97 29.32
N GLU A 93 5.45 3.24 28.04
CA GLU A 93 4.39 3.75 27.14
C GLU A 93 3.34 2.67 26.86
N LEU A 94 2.07 2.98 27.12
CA LEU A 94 0.97 2.04 26.94
C LEU A 94 0.52 1.98 25.46
N ILE A 95 1.09 1.06 24.71
CA ILE A 95 0.81 0.88 23.27
C ILE A 95 -0.03 -0.40 23.07
N THR A 96 -1.34 -0.31 23.31
CA THR A 96 -2.27 -1.46 23.25
C THR A 96 -3.12 -1.51 21.99
N ASN A 97 -3.12 -0.45 21.19
CA ASN A 97 -3.92 -0.37 19.97
C ASN A 97 -3.18 0.41 18.85
N PRO A 98 -3.60 0.27 17.58
CA PRO A 98 -2.93 0.93 16.46
C PRO A 98 -2.93 2.45 16.54
N ARG A 99 -3.92 3.06 17.20
CA ARG A 99 -3.98 4.51 17.36
C ARG A 99 -2.90 5.00 18.32
N ALA A 100 -2.75 4.35 19.47
CA ALA A 100 -1.67 4.64 20.42
C ALA A 100 -0.28 4.46 19.77
N MET A 101 -0.10 3.42 18.96
CA MET A 101 1.15 3.23 18.20
C MET A 101 1.42 4.39 17.23
N PHE A 102 0.39 4.84 16.51
CA PHE A 102 0.48 5.99 15.61
C PHE A 102 0.82 7.28 16.38
N ASP A 103 0.11 7.58 17.47
CA ASP A 103 0.32 8.81 18.23
C ASP A 103 1.75 8.86 18.82
N VAL A 104 2.28 7.73 19.30
CA VAL A 104 3.68 7.63 19.76
C VAL A 104 4.67 7.81 18.61
N ALA A 105 4.43 7.21 17.44
CA ALA A 105 5.30 7.38 16.28
C ALA A 105 5.27 8.82 15.77
N GLU A 106 4.08 9.41 15.63
CA GLU A 106 3.88 10.76 15.13
C GLU A 106 4.54 11.80 16.04
N ARG A 107 4.36 11.68 17.35
CA ARG A 107 4.95 12.60 18.34
C ARG A 107 6.48 12.58 18.36
N ASN A 108 7.10 11.42 18.13
CA ASN A 108 8.54 11.23 18.40
C ASN A 108 9.41 11.03 17.16
N LEU A 109 8.85 10.56 16.04
CA LEU A 109 9.61 10.18 14.85
C LEU A 109 9.27 11.02 13.62
N THR A 110 8.24 11.87 13.68
CA THR A 110 7.91 12.75 12.56
C THR A 110 9.04 13.74 12.33
N THR A 111 9.45 13.84 11.07
CA THR A 111 10.45 14.81 10.60
C THR A 111 9.96 15.40 9.28
N GLU A 112 10.70 16.36 8.72
CA GLU A 112 10.42 16.90 7.39
C GLU A 112 10.34 15.80 6.31
N LYS A 113 11.16 14.75 6.46
CA LYS A 113 11.31 13.64 5.49
C LYS A 113 10.54 12.38 5.87
N LEU A 114 10.01 12.29 7.09
CA LEU A 114 9.28 11.11 7.57
C LEU A 114 7.93 11.55 8.15
N ARG A 115 6.85 11.16 7.49
CA ARG A 115 5.48 11.41 7.94
C ARG A 115 4.76 10.08 8.16
N PHE A 116 3.89 10.06 9.16
CA PHE A 116 3.02 8.93 9.46
C PHE A 116 1.60 9.24 9.00
N PHE A 117 0.87 8.20 8.60
CA PHE A 117 -0.54 8.30 8.23
C PHE A 117 -1.34 7.28 9.02
N TYR A 118 -2.43 7.73 9.63
CA TYR A 118 -3.40 6.86 10.27
C TYR A 118 -4.59 6.65 9.34
N VAL A 119 -4.88 5.40 9.00
CA VAL A 119 -6.10 5.04 8.27
C VAL A 119 -7.05 4.32 9.23
N PRO A 120 -8.16 4.96 9.63
CA PRO A 120 -9.16 4.35 10.51
C PRO A 120 -9.76 3.09 9.90
N LYS A 121 -10.15 2.14 10.76
CA LYS A 121 -10.84 0.92 10.33
C LYS A 121 -12.10 1.22 9.49
N LYS A 122 -12.84 2.27 9.85
CA LYS A 122 -14.04 2.71 9.11
C LYS A 122 -13.74 3.00 7.64
N GLU A 123 -12.62 3.64 7.33
CA GLU A 123 -12.23 3.93 5.94
C GLU A 123 -11.88 2.65 5.19
N VAL A 124 -11.19 1.71 5.84
CA VAL A 124 -10.89 0.40 5.26
C VAL A 124 -12.16 -0.39 4.96
N ASP A 125 -13.14 -0.32 5.87
CA ASP A 125 -14.42 -1.03 5.71
C ASP A 125 -15.26 -0.43 4.57
N LEU A 126 -15.26 0.90 4.41
CA LEU A 126 -15.89 1.59 3.28
C LEU A 126 -15.26 1.19 1.94
N VAL A 127 -13.92 1.16 1.87
CA VAL A 127 -13.21 0.70 0.67
C VAL A 127 -13.52 -0.77 0.40
N ARG A 128 -13.63 -1.60 1.44
CA ARG A 128 -13.97 -3.02 1.27
C ARG A 128 -15.38 -3.20 0.69
N GLN A 129 -16.37 -2.45 1.18
CA GLN A 129 -17.72 -2.47 0.63
C GLN A 129 -17.70 -2.02 -0.84
N ALA A 130 -17.05 -0.88 -1.14
CA ALA A 130 -16.92 -0.39 -2.50
C ALA A 130 -16.24 -1.42 -3.43
N VAL A 131 -15.13 -2.04 -3.01
CA VAL A 131 -14.41 -3.05 -3.81
C VAL A 131 -15.25 -4.30 -4.05
N VAL A 132 -16.13 -4.68 -3.12
CA VAL A 132 -17.07 -5.80 -3.26
C VAL A 132 -18.25 -5.43 -4.17
N ASP A 133 -18.75 -4.20 -4.07
CA ASP A 133 -19.89 -3.72 -4.85
C ASP A 133 -19.51 -3.38 -6.30
N VAL A 134 -18.26 -3.02 -6.56
CA VAL A 134 -17.81 -2.80 -7.94
C VAL A 134 -17.60 -4.16 -8.61
N THR A 135 -18.55 -4.52 -9.49
CA THR A 135 -18.44 -5.51 -10.58
C THR A 135 -17.16 -5.43 -11.45
N ARG A 136 -16.29 -4.44 -11.22
CA ARG A 136 -15.00 -4.20 -11.89
C ARG A 136 -14.03 -5.37 -11.64
N TRP A 137 -13.91 -5.85 -10.39
CA TRP A 137 -13.01 -6.96 -10.07
C TRP A 137 -13.53 -8.33 -10.56
N SER A 138 -14.85 -8.54 -10.60
CA SER A 138 -15.45 -9.80 -11.05
C SER A 138 -15.59 -9.90 -12.57
N LYS A 139 -16.00 -8.83 -13.27
CA LYS A 139 -16.12 -8.84 -14.75
C LYS A 139 -14.77 -8.72 -15.46
N GLN A 140 -13.82 -7.93 -14.95
CA GLN A 140 -12.53 -7.73 -15.62
C GLN A 140 -11.50 -8.82 -15.30
N SER A 141 -11.62 -9.54 -14.18
CA SER A 141 -10.84 -10.77 -13.99
C SER A 141 -11.25 -11.87 -14.97
N LEU A 142 -12.53 -11.90 -15.38
CA LEU A 142 -13.05 -12.74 -16.46
C LEU A 142 -12.50 -12.32 -17.84
N GLU A 143 -12.44 -11.02 -18.14
CA GLU A 143 -11.83 -10.53 -19.39
C GLU A 143 -10.31 -10.70 -19.43
N LEU A 144 -9.60 -10.45 -18.32
CA LEU A 144 -8.16 -10.71 -18.24
C LEU A 144 -7.83 -12.20 -18.37
N ARG A 145 -8.64 -13.09 -17.81
CA ARG A 145 -8.51 -14.54 -18.05
C ARG A 145 -8.69 -14.86 -19.52
N ARG A 146 -9.73 -14.33 -20.16
CA ARG A 146 -9.95 -14.48 -21.61
C ARG A 146 -8.79 -13.96 -22.46
N CYS A 147 -8.18 -12.83 -22.11
CA CYS A 147 -7.02 -12.29 -22.83
C CYS A 147 -5.72 -13.08 -22.60
N MET A 148 -5.54 -13.69 -21.41
CA MET A 148 -4.39 -14.56 -21.12
C MET A 148 -4.54 -15.96 -21.74
N ASP A 149 -5.76 -16.43 -21.96
CA ASP A 149 -6.05 -17.70 -22.65
C ASP A 149 -5.88 -17.58 -24.19
N LEU A 150 -5.57 -16.38 -24.70
CA LEU A 150 -5.38 -16.09 -26.14
C LEU A 150 -3.90 -15.93 -26.54
N SER A 151 -2.94 -16.25 -25.67
CA SER A 151 -1.53 -16.39 -26.07
C SER A 151 -1.29 -17.79 -26.65
N PRO A 152 -0.76 -17.93 -27.89
CA PRO A 152 -0.46 -19.22 -28.51
C PRO A 152 0.61 -20.03 -27.77
#